data_AF-A0A367ZIR9-F1
#
_entry.id   AF-A0A367ZIR9-F1
#
_cell.length_a   1.000
_cell.length_b   1.000
_cell.length_c   1.000
_cell.angle_alpha   90.00
_cell.angle_beta   90.00
_cell.angle_gamma   90.00
#
_symmetry.space_group_name_H-M   'P 1'
#
loop_
_entity.id
_entity.type
_entity.pdbx_description
1 polymer ?
#
loop_
_entity_poly.entity_id
_entity_poly.type
_entity_poly.pdbx_seq_one_letter_code
_entity_poly.pdbx_strand_id
1 'polypeptide(L)'
;MTQDSPRSPRLPSLLCTSRNPADALNGDRSPPPSEADPIQTSFSNQCLASPESSIATAGRGLAGSEERPTSPARLVVFLSGRGSNLAALLAAQENGPLRGLGEIVGVVSDHPSAGGLRVAMNAGLPTLVVMPQGRTREEHDQAILRQVARWRPDLLLLAGYRRLVSSVLVNAFPGRILNIHPADPAQFRGLHAYRWAWEQALPETTVTIHLVDEGMDTGPILAQAPVDLRGANGPDEVEQRGLRVEHALYPRTVAEYIMQRYRQTGGLPCAASSA
;
A
#
# COMPACT_ATOMS: atom_id res chain seq x y z
N MET A 1 -10.04 -48.95 42.25
CA MET A 1 -8.87 -49.85 42.18
C MET A 1 -7.84 -49.22 41.25
N THR A 2 -6.66 -48.91 41.82
CA THR A 2 -5.31 -48.83 41.18
C THR A 2 -5.15 -47.95 39.94
N GLN A 3 -4.57 -46.74 40.06
CA GLN A 3 -3.11 -46.44 39.99
C GLN A 3 -2.45 -46.98 38.71
N ASP A 4 -1.99 -46.09 37.81
CA ASP A 4 -0.54 -45.81 37.68
C ASP A 4 -0.25 -44.71 36.63
N SER A 5 0.69 -43.82 36.98
CA SER A 5 1.44 -42.97 36.04
C SER A 5 2.81 -43.60 35.79
N PRO A 6 3.44 -43.35 34.63
CA PRO A 6 4.86 -42.97 34.73
C PRO A 6 5.37 -41.96 33.69
N ARG A 7 6.07 -40.95 34.26
CA ARG A 7 7.42 -40.44 33.95
C ARG A 7 7.78 -39.93 32.54
N SER A 8 8.13 -38.64 32.51
CA SER A 8 8.98 -37.95 31.54
C SER A 8 10.42 -38.52 31.47
N PRO A 9 11.08 -38.44 30.31
CA PRO A 9 12.54 -38.48 30.23
C PRO A 9 13.17 -37.07 30.08
N ARG A 10 14.39 -37.00 30.61
CA ARG A 10 15.22 -35.83 30.93
C ARG A 10 15.96 -35.27 29.71
N LEU A 11 16.21 -33.95 29.76
CA LEU A 11 17.23 -33.25 28.97
C LEU A 11 18.65 -33.71 29.34
N PRO A 12 19.60 -33.74 28.40
CA PRO A 12 21.02 -33.66 28.71
C PRO A 12 21.51 -32.20 28.70
N SER A 13 22.09 -31.81 29.82
CA SER A 13 22.98 -30.67 30.03
C SER A 13 24.33 -30.92 29.36
N LEU A 14 24.83 -30.00 28.54
CA LEU A 14 26.26 -29.89 28.26
C LEU A 14 26.73 -28.44 28.36
N LEU A 15 27.82 -28.33 29.11
CA LEU A 15 28.47 -27.12 29.57
C LEU A 15 29.22 -26.36 28.46
N CYS A 16 29.34 -25.06 28.72
CA CYS A 16 30.34 -24.13 28.21
C CYS A 16 31.72 -24.74 27.99
N THR A 17 32.37 -24.39 26.87
CA THR A 17 33.77 -23.97 26.90
C THR A 17 34.01 -22.82 25.93
N SER A 18 34.69 -21.80 26.46
CA SER A 18 35.16 -20.60 25.79
C SER A 18 36.31 -20.90 24.83
N ARG A 19 36.44 -20.10 23.75
CA ARG A 19 37.57 -19.16 23.56
C ARG A 19 37.49 -18.45 22.21
N ASN A 20 37.47 -17.12 22.26
CA ASN A 20 38.12 -16.25 21.29
C ASN A 20 39.64 -16.39 21.42
N PRO A 21 40.38 -16.20 20.33
CA PRO A 21 41.46 -15.21 20.41
C PRO A 21 41.46 -14.26 19.20
N ALA A 22 41.51 -12.97 19.53
CA ALA A 22 42.13 -11.97 18.69
C ALA A 22 43.64 -12.25 18.60
N ASP A 23 44.21 -12.12 17.41
CA ASP A 23 45.52 -11.50 17.10
C ASP A 23 46.12 -12.05 15.80
N ALA A 24 46.02 -11.24 14.74
CA ALA A 24 46.96 -11.15 13.61
C ALA A 24 46.66 -9.82 12.89
N LEU A 25 47.15 -8.69 13.40
CA LEU A 25 48.44 -8.05 13.07
C LEU A 25 48.64 -7.69 11.58
N ASN A 26 48.40 -6.39 11.32
CA ASN A 26 49.26 -5.40 10.64
C ASN A 26 49.64 -5.52 9.16
N GLY A 27 49.39 -4.40 8.46
CA GLY A 27 49.92 -3.97 7.16
C GLY A 27 48.78 -3.41 6.31
N ASP A 28 48.68 -2.14 5.90
CA ASP A 28 49.70 -1.12 5.63
C ASP A 28 49.01 0.27 5.56
N ARG A 29 49.80 1.33 5.74
CA ARG A 29 49.39 2.74 5.82
C ARG A 29 49.32 3.40 4.43
N SER A 30 48.39 4.36 4.31
CA SER A 30 48.12 5.44 3.33
C SER A 30 49.36 6.13 2.70
N PRO A 31 49.29 6.88 1.56
CA PRO A 31 48.43 8.07 1.43
C PRO A 31 47.79 8.42 0.03
N PRO A 32 46.82 9.36 0.01
CA PRO A 32 46.33 10.09 -1.19
C PRO A 32 47.32 11.23 -1.55
N PRO A 33 47.21 12.06 -2.64
CA PRO A 33 46.01 12.73 -3.20
C PRO A 33 46.02 13.01 -4.73
N SER A 34 44.95 13.63 -5.26
CA SER A 34 45.09 14.84 -6.11
C SER A 34 43.77 15.59 -6.24
N GLU A 35 43.77 16.85 -5.77
CA GLU A 35 42.81 17.90 -6.07
C GLU A 35 42.96 18.40 -7.52
N ALA A 36 41.84 18.81 -8.13
CA ALA A 36 41.77 20.03 -8.96
C ALA A 36 40.29 20.38 -9.21
N ASP A 37 39.87 21.53 -8.67
CA ASP A 37 38.59 22.22 -8.87
C ASP A 37 38.53 22.96 -10.25
N PRO A 38 37.68 23.99 -10.45
CA PRO A 38 36.37 23.90 -11.11
C PRO A 38 36.34 24.74 -12.40
N ILE A 39 35.37 24.52 -13.29
CA ILE A 39 35.05 25.52 -14.32
C ILE A 39 33.59 25.95 -14.19
N GLN A 40 33.45 27.14 -13.60
CA GLN A 40 32.32 28.04 -13.80
C GLN A 40 32.32 28.56 -15.24
N THR A 41 31.17 28.50 -15.89
CA THR A 41 30.78 29.42 -16.99
C THR A 41 29.29 29.71 -16.78
N SER A 42 28.97 30.78 -16.06
CA SER A 42 28.70 32.13 -16.59
C SER A 42 27.50 32.19 -17.55
N PHE A 43 26.38 32.65 -16.98
CA PHE A 43 25.32 33.49 -17.54
C PHE A 43 25.30 33.77 -19.05
N SER A 44 24.14 33.53 -19.67
CA SER A 44 23.46 34.58 -20.43
C SER A 44 21.96 34.28 -20.55
N ASN A 45 21.17 34.98 -19.73
CA ASN A 45 19.78 35.30 -20.06
C ASN A 45 19.83 36.38 -21.15
N GLN A 46 19.23 36.11 -22.30
CA GLN A 46 18.80 37.17 -23.21
C GLN A 46 17.31 36.98 -23.52
N CYS A 47 16.49 37.66 -22.72
CA CYS A 47 15.20 38.14 -23.14
C CYS A 47 15.43 39.30 -24.13
N LEU A 48 14.84 39.19 -25.33
CA LEU A 48 14.58 40.34 -26.18
C LEU A 48 13.06 40.48 -26.31
N ALA A 49 12.56 41.58 -25.75
CA ALA A 49 11.19 42.02 -25.89
C ALA A 49 11.06 43.00 -27.06
N SER A 50 9.88 42.99 -27.70
CA SER A 50 9.07 44.14 -28.19
C SER A 50 8.50 43.91 -29.61
N PRO A 51 7.39 44.56 -30.03
CA PRO A 51 6.41 45.34 -29.27
C PRO A 51 4.95 44.91 -29.52
N GLU A 52 4.10 45.57 -28.75
CA GLU A 52 2.66 45.44 -28.55
C GLU A 52 1.77 45.68 -29.78
N SER A 53 0.59 45.05 -29.77
CA SER A 53 -0.64 45.73 -30.21
C SER A 53 -1.80 45.33 -29.29
N SER A 54 -2.25 46.32 -28.52
CA SER A 54 -3.35 46.32 -27.54
C SER A 54 -4.70 45.95 -28.17
N ILE A 55 -5.47 45.06 -27.52
CA ILE A 55 -6.94 45.21 -27.38
C ILE A 55 -7.41 44.69 -26.00
N ALA A 56 -7.97 45.63 -25.23
CA ALA A 56 -9.01 45.52 -24.19
C ALA A 56 -8.82 44.63 -22.94
N THR A 57 -8.62 45.37 -21.83
CA THR A 57 -8.85 45.05 -20.42
C THR A 57 -10.15 44.30 -20.13
N ALA A 58 -10.03 43.11 -19.53
CA ALA A 58 -11.00 42.60 -18.57
C ALA A 58 -10.21 41.99 -17.40
N GLY A 59 -10.18 42.70 -16.27
CA GLY A 59 -9.53 42.24 -15.06
C GLY A 59 -10.13 40.93 -14.56
N ARG A 60 -9.30 39.88 -14.48
CA ARG A 60 -9.45 38.80 -13.51
C ARG A 60 -8.09 38.56 -12.86
N GLY A 61 -7.81 39.36 -11.84
CA GLY A 61 -6.97 38.86 -10.77
C GLY A 61 -7.81 37.90 -9.95
N LEU A 62 -7.61 36.59 -10.11
CA LEU A 62 -7.94 35.60 -9.09
C LEU A 62 -6.92 34.47 -9.21
N ALA A 63 -6.08 34.36 -8.20
CA ALA A 63 -5.24 33.21 -7.93
C ALA A 63 -6.05 31.92 -8.13
N GLY A 64 -5.49 30.97 -8.89
CA GLY A 64 -6.12 29.67 -9.10
C GLY A 64 -6.35 28.99 -7.75
N SER A 65 -7.59 29.02 -7.27
CA SER A 65 -8.03 28.13 -6.20
C SER A 65 -7.84 26.72 -6.71
N GLU A 66 -6.92 25.94 -6.12
CA GLU A 66 -6.75 24.54 -6.47
C GLU A 66 -8.13 23.86 -6.43
N GLU A 67 -8.58 23.34 -7.58
CA GLU A 67 -9.81 22.54 -7.68
C GLU A 67 -9.62 21.25 -6.88
N ARG A 68 -9.91 21.32 -5.58
CA ARG A 68 -9.95 20.17 -4.67
C ARG A 68 -11.40 19.79 -4.34
N PRO A 69 -11.66 18.51 -4.03
CA PRO A 69 -12.94 18.08 -3.50
C PRO A 69 -13.36 18.93 -2.30
N THR A 70 -14.65 19.27 -2.22
CA THR A 70 -15.23 20.00 -1.08
C THR A 70 -15.39 19.13 0.17
N SER A 71 -15.21 17.81 0.05
CA SER A 71 -15.24 16.86 1.16
C SER A 71 -14.29 15.68 0.86
N PRO A 72 -13.67 15.07 1.88
CA PRO A 72 -12.83 13.89 1.68
C PRO A 72 -13.62 12.69 1.15
N ALA A 73 -13.02 11.93 0.24
CA ALA A 73 -13.57 10.67 -0.23
C ALA A 73 -13.63 9.64 0.92
N ARG A 74 -14.74 8.91 1.02
CA ARG A 74 -14.97 7.91 2.08
C ARG A 74 -14.35 6.59 1.68
N LEU A 75 -13.30 6.17 2.38
CA LEU A 75 -12.49 5.00 2.08
C LEU A 75 -12.84 3.86 3.04
N VAL A 76 -13.07 2.66 2.53
CA VAL A 76 -13.19 1.45 3.35
C VAL A 76 -12.04 0.51 3.03
N VAL A 77 -11.29 0.12 4.06
CA VAL A 77 -10.09 -0.71 3.91
C VAL A 77 -10.40 -2.17 4.22
N PHE A 78 -10.01 -3.08 3.33
CA PHE A 78 -10.13 -4.52 3.50
C PHE A 78 -8.77 -5.12 3.82
N LEU A 79 -8.70 -6.02 4.79
CA LEU A 79 -7.45 -6.67 5.21
C LEU A 79 -7.66 -8.08 5.76
N SER A 80 -6.66 -8.94 5.61
CA SER A 80 -6.64 -10.28 6.22
C SER A 80 -5.52 -10.47 7.25
N GLY A 81 -4.55 -9.54 7.28
CA GLY A 81 -3.27 -9.74 7.99
C GLY A 81 -2.93 -8.65 8.99
N ARG A 82 -1.63 -8.30 9.05
CA ARG A 82 -1.02 -7.42 10.07
C ARG A 82 -1.51 -5.97 10.02
N GLY A 83 -2.00 -5.50 8.87
CA GLY A 83 -2.52 -4.14 8.70
C GLY A 83 -1.47 -3.04 8.56
N SER A 84 -0.25 -3.37 8.12
CA SER A 84 0.81 -2.37 7.88
C SER A 84 0.41 -1.36 6.80
N ASN A 85 -0.26 -1.80 5.72
CA ASN A 85 -0.85 -0.89 4.72
C ASN A 85 -1.97 -0.01 5.29
N LEU A 86 -2.80 -0.53 6.21
CA LEU A 86 -3.79 0.30 6.91
C LEU A 86 -3.10 1.40 7.73
N ALA A 87 -2.02 1.06 8.45
CA ALA A 87 -1.24 2.06 9.18
C ALA A 87 -0.64 3.13 8.27
N ALA A 88 -0.11 2.73 7.10
CA ALA A 88 0.41 3.67 6.10
C ALA A 88 -0.68 4.59 5.53
N LEU A 89 -1.87 4.05 5.23
CA LEU A 89 -3.02 4.84 4.76
C LEU A 89 -3.51 5.83 5.84
N LEU A 90 -3.55 5.42 7.11
CA LEU A 90 -3.87 6.29 8.25
C LEU A 90 -2.85 7.43 8.39
N ALA A 91 -1.55 7.13 8.32
CA ALA A 91 -0.51 8.14 8.37
C ALA A 91 -0.62 9.13 7.20
N ALA A 92 -0.97 8.64 6.01
CA ALA A 92 -1.18 9.48 4.83
C ALA A 92 -2.44 10.35 4.93
N GLN A 93 -3.50 9.89 5.59
CA GLN A 93 -4.69 10.68 5.90
C GLN A 93 -4.40 11.80 6.89
N GLU A 94 -3.57 11.53 7.91
CA GLU A 94 -3.21 12.50 8.94
C GLU A 94 -2.29 13.61 8.37
N ASN A 95 -1.19 13.21 7.73
CA ASN A 95 -0.08 14.11 7.41
C ASN A 95 0.53 13.89 6.01
N GLY A 96 -0.14 13.15 5.13
CA GLY A 96 0.40 12.81 3.82
C GLY A 96 -0.54 13.09 2.66
N PRO A 97 -0.43 12.34 1.55
CA PRO A 97 -1.13 12.64 0.31
C PRO A 97 -2.66 12.51 0.40
N LEU A 98 -3.20 11.83 1.42
CA LEU A 98 -4.64 11.70 1.62
C LEU A 98 -5.22 12.81 2.51
N ARG A 99 -4.39 13.69 3.08
CA ARG A 99 -4.82 14.74 4.00
C ARG A 99 -5.84 15.67 3.34
N GLY A 100 -7.07 15.66 3.87
CA GLY A 100 -8.20 16.43 3.34
C GLY A 100 -8.77 15.90 2.02
N LEU A 101 -8.21 14.82 1.46
CA LEU A 101 -8.66 14.20 0.21
C LEU A 101 -9.39 12.88 0.43
N GLY A 102 -8.98 12.10 1.43
CA GLY A 102 -9.58 10.81 1.76
C GLY A 102 -9.69 10.60 3.26
N GLU A 103 -10.77 9.97 3.68
CA GLU A 103 -11.06 9.61 5.07
C GLU A 103 -11.41 8.12 5.14
N ILE A 104 -10.68 7.37 5.95
CA ILE A 104 -10.98 5.98 6.26
C ILE A 104 -12.16 5.94 7.21
N VAL A 105 -13.28 5.40 6.75
CA VAL A 105 -14.56 5.39 7.48
C VAL A 105 -14.91 4.01 8.03
N GLY A 106 -14.12 2.99 7.72
CA GLY A 106 -14.31 1.65 8.25
C GLY A 106 -13.29 0.64 7.73
N VAL A 107 -13.14 -0.45 8.48
CA VAL A 107 -12.23 -1.55 8.14
C VAL A 107 -12.99 -2.87 8.11
N VAL A 108 -12.80 -3.64 7.04
CA VAL A 108 -13.37 -4.97 6.86
C VAL A 108 -12.26 -6.01 6.96
N SER A 109 -12.52 -7.10 7.68
CA SER A 109 -11.66 -8.27 7.67
C SER A 109 -12.42 -9.56 7.50
N ASP A 110 -11.78 -10.52 6.82
CA ASP A 110 -12.25 -11.90 6.73
C ASP A 110 -11.76 -12.77 7.89
N HIS A 111 -10.89 -12.25 8.78
CA HIS A 111 -10.30 -12.99 9.88
C HIS A 111 -10.47 -12.25 11.22
N PRO A 112 -11.08 -12.86 12.26
CA PRO A 112 -11.34 -12.17 13.53
C PRO A 112 -10.09 -11.82 14.32
N SER A 113 -8.98 -12.52 14.08
CA SER A 113 -7.69 -12.29 14.73
C SER A 113 -6.69 -11.50 13.86
N ALA A 114 -7.13 -10.90 12.75
CA ALA A 114 -6.25 -10.09 11.92
C ALA A 114 -5.64 -8.93 12.73
N GLY A 115 -4.31 -8.82 12.74
CA GLY A 115 -3.60 -7.76 13.46
C GLY A 115 -4.04 -6.35 13.04
N GLY A 116 -4.46 -6.18 11.79
CA GLY A 116 -4.99 -4.90 11.28
C GLY A 116 -6.28 -4.44 11.96
N LEU A 117 -7.07 -5.34 12.56
CA LEU A 117 -8.23 -4.94 13.36
C LEU A 117 -7.81 -4.16 14.60
N ARG A 118 -6.69 -4.54 15.24
CA ARG A 118 -6.15 -3.78 16.37
C ARG A 118 -5.69 -2.39 15.95
N VAL A 119 -5.05 -2.28 14.79
CA VAL A 119 -4.65 -0.99 14.20
C VAL A 119 -5.88 -0.10 14.01
N ALA A 120 -6.96 -0.63 13.42
CA ALA A 120 -8.21 0.09 13.21
C ALA A 120 -8.85 0.56 14.53
N MET A 121 -8.96 -0.34 15.52
CA MET A 121 -9.53 -0.03 16.83
C MET A 121 -8.73 1.06 17.56
N ASN A 122 -7.40 0.99 17.51
CA ASN A 122 -6.53 1.99 18.14
C ASN A 122 -6.68 3.37 17.48
N ALA A 123 -7.06 3.42 16.20
CA ALA A 123 -7.37 4.64 15.46
C ALA A 123 -8.84 5.09 15.62
N GLY A 124 -9.66 4.40 16.45
CA GLY A 124 -11.06 4.72 16.66
C GLY A 124 -12.00 4.38 15.49
N LEU A 125 -11.55 3.54 14.55
CA LEU A 125 -12.32 3.19 13.37
C LEU A 125 -13.32 2.06 13.65
N PRO A 126 -14.54 2.11 13.05
CA PRO A 126 -15.46 0.99 13.10
C PRO A 126 -14.91 -0.19 12.29
N THR A 127 -15.01 -1.38 12.87
CA THR A 127 -14.55 -2.62 12.23
C THR A 127 -15.70 -3.57 11.94
N LEU A 128 -15.62 -4.27 10.81
CA LEU A 128 -16.52 -5.33 10.42
C LEU A 128 -15.72 -6.61 10.19
N VAL A 129 -16.10 -7.70 10.85
CA VAL A 129 -15.55 -9.04 10.57
C VAL A 129 -16.63 -9.87 9.91
N VAL A 130 -16.38 -10.37 8.71
CA VAL A 130 -17.24 -11.34 8.01
C VAL A 130 -16.40 -12.57 7.73
N MET A 131 -16.72 -13.68 8.37
CA MET A 131 -15.97 -14.92 8.23
C MET A 131 -16.39 -15.69 6.96
N PRO A 132 -15.45 -16.22 6.16
CA PRO A 132 -15.76 -16.94 4.92
C PRO A 132 -16.33 -18.35 5.12
N GLN A 133 -16.22 -18.90 6.33
CA GLN A 133 -16.60 -20.29 6.62
C GLN A 133 -18.07 -20.54 6.31
N GLY A 134 -18.34 -21.60 5.56
CA GLY A 134 -19.68 -22.03 5.17
C GLY A 134 -20.36 -21.13 4.15
N ARG A 135 -19.61 -20.27 3.44
CA ARG A 135 -20.16 -19.36 2.42
C ARG A 135 -19.45 -19.54 1.08
N THR A 136 -20.20 -19.41 -0.01
CA THR A 136 -19.62 -19.14 -1.32
C THR A 136 -18.95 -17.75 -1.33
N ARG A 137 -18.17 -17.45 -2.38
CA ARG A 137 -17.56 -16.13 -2.52
C ARG A 137 -18.64 -15.04 -2.64
N GLU A 138 -19.68 -15.34 -3.40
CA GLU A 138 -20.81 -14.44 -3.66
C GLU A 138 -21.63 -14.21 -2.38
N GLU A 139 -21.92 -15.25 -1.60
CA GLU A 139 -22.61 -15.12 -0.31
C GLU A 139 -21.82 -14.29 0.71
N HIS A 140 -20.50 -14.48 0.74
CA HIS A 140 -19.60 -13.73 1.59
C HIS A 140 -19.60 -12.24 1.24
N ASP A 141 -19.45 -11.93 -0.05
CA ASP A 141 -19.43 -10.55 -0.54
C ASP A 141 -20.77 -9.85 -0.39
N GLN A 142 -21.89 -10.57 -0.55
CA GLN A 142 -23.23 -10.03 -0.23
C GLN A 142 -23.35 -9.69 1.27
N ALA A 143 -22.80 -10.52 2.16
CA ALA A 143 -22.82 -10.27 3.60
C ALA A 143 -21.97 -9.05 3.99
N ILE A 144 -20.86 -8.82 3.29
CA ILE A 144 -20.05 -7.60 3.42
C ILE A 144 -20.84 -6.40 2.89
N LEU A 145 -21.36 -6.47 1.66
CA LEU A 145 -22.03 -5.35 0.99
C LEU A 145 -23.18 -4.77 1.81
N ARG A 146 -24.05 -5.63 2.37
CA ARG A 146 -25.17 -5.22 3.24
C ARG A 146 -24.73 -4.36 4.42
N GLN A 147 -23.54 -4.60 4.94
CA GLN A 147 -23.04 -3.95 6.14
C GLN A 147 -22.13 -2.77 5.83
N VAL A 148 -21.36 -2.84 4.75
CA VAL A 148 -20.44 -1.77 4.31
C VAL A 148 -21.22 -0.58 3.76
N ALA A 149 -22.41 -0.78 3.20
CA ALA A 149 -23.26 0.30 2.68
C ALA A 149 -23.55 1.41 3.72
N ARG A 150 -23.63 1.06 5.02
CA ARG A 150 -23.86 2.03 6.11
C ARG A 150 -22.75 3.09 6.21
N TRP A 151 -21.54 2.76 5.76
CA TRP A 151 -20.41 3.68 5.75
C TRP A 151 -20.36 4.55 4.51
N ARG A 152 -21.28 4.35 3.55
CA ARG A 152 -21.35 5.11 2.28
C ARG A 152 -19.97 5.28 1.62
N PRO A 153 -19.25 4.17 1.33
CA PRO A 153 -17.92 4.28 0.74
C PRO A 153 -17.97 4.82 -0.69
N ASP A 154 -17.00 5.67 -1.00
CA ASP A 154 -16.67 6.10 -2.36
C ASP A 154 -15.65 5.15 -2.99
N LEU A 155 -14.71 4.61 -2.20
CA LEU A 155 -13.70 3.64 -2.64
C LEU A 155 -13.54 2.50 -1.64
N LEU A 156 -13.29 1.30 -2.16
CA LEU A 156 -12.83 0.13 -1.40
C LEU A 156 -11.33 -0.09 -1.68
N LEU A 157 -10.55 -0.25 -0.61
CA LEU A 157 -9.10 -0.42 -0.68
C LEU A 157 -8.73 -1.82 -0.18
N LEU A 158 -8.32 -2.71 -1.08
CA LEU A 158 -7.84 -4.04 -0.72
C LEU A 158 -6.37 -3.95 -0.28
N ALA A 159 -6.15 -3.83 1.02
CA ALA A 159 -4.84 -3.58 1.64
C ALA A 159 -4.26 -4.86 2.24
N GLY A 160 -3.84 -5.80 1.39
CA GLY A 160 -3.45 -7.14 1.82
C GLY A 160 -4.65 -8.02 2.20
N TYR A 161 -5.77 -7.83 1.49
CA TYR A 161 -6.93 -8.71 1.55
C TYR A 161 -6.66 -9.95 0.70
N ARG A 162 -6.65 -11.13 1.32
CA ARG A 162 -6.16 -12.37 0.70
C ARG A 162 -7.28 -13.22 0.09
N ARG A 163 -8.42 -12.59 -0.22
CA ARG A 163 -9.55 -13.26 -0.87
C ARG A 163 -9.85 -12.61 -2.20
N LEU A 164 -10.21 -13.45 -3.17
CA LEU A 164 -10.80 -12.98 -4.41
C LEU A 164 -12.16 -12.35 -4.15
N VAL A 165 -12.36 -11.18 -4.71
CA VAL A 165 -13.64 -10.49 -4.74
C VAL A 165 -14.49 -11.09 -5.88
N SER A 166 -15.79 -11.28 -5.64
CA SER A 166 -16.76 -11.72 -6.64
C SER A 166 -17.35 -10.55 -7.42
N SER A 167 -18.06 -10.88 -8.50
CA SER A 167 -18.84 -9.91 -9.29
C SER A 167 -19.84 -9.13 -8.44
N VAL A 168 -20.30 -9.65 -7.29
CA VAL A 168 -21.20 -8.93 -6.37
C VAL A 168 -20.61 -7.58 -5.94
N LEU A 169 -19.36 -7.59 -5.45
CA LEU A 169 -18.71 -6.36 -5.00
C LEU A 169 -18.21 -5.52 -6.18
N VAL A 170 -17.67 -6.16 -7.22
CA VAL A 170 -17.19 -5.47 -8.44
C VAL A 170 -18.34 -4.67 -9.09
N ASN A 171 -19.52 -5.27 -9.22
CA ASN A 171 -20.69 -4.61 -9.80
C ASN A 171 -21.29 -3.52 -8.89
N ALA A 172 -21.15 -3.65 -7.57
CA ALA A 172 -21.56 -2.60 -6.64
C ALA A 172 -20.60 -1.39 -6.64
N PHE A 173 -19.32 -1.62 -6.95
CA PHE A 173 -18.25 -0.62 -6.93
C PHE A 173 -17.46 -0.57 -8.25
N PRO A 174 -18.12 -0.31 -9.40
CA PRO A 174 -17.46 -0.38 -10.71
C PRO A 174 -16.37 0.69 -10.80
N GLY A 175 -15.13 0.26 -11.02
CA GLY A 175 -13.96 1.12 -11.02
C GLY A 175 -13.71 1.85 -9.69
N ARG A 176 -14.21 1.34 -8.56
CA ARG A 176 -14.07 1.96 -7.23
C ARG A 176 -13.43 1.02 -6.20
N ILE A 177 -12.81 -0.05 -6.68
CA ILE A 177 -12.06 -1.00 -5.85
C ILE A 177 -10.61 -0.97 -6.32
N LEU A 178 -9.68 -0.59 -5.43
CA LEU A 178 -8.25 -0.56 -5.71
C LEU A 178 -7.57 -1.65 -4.91
N ASN A 179 -6.71 -2.44 -5.55
CA ASN A 179 -5.90 -3.46 -4.90
C ASN A 179 -4.42 -3.15 -5.02
N ILE A 180 -3.67 -3.52 -3.99
CA ILE A 180 -2.21 -3.56 -4.02
C ILE A 180 -1.76 -5.02 -4.13
N HIS A 181 -0.94 -5.30 -5.14
CA HIS A 181 -0.38 -6.62 -5.42
C HIS A 181 1.15 -6.54 -5.45
N PRO A 182 1.87 -7.29 -4.60
CA PRO A 182 3.33 -7.23 -4.50
C PRO A 182 4.07 -8.00 -5.60
N ALA A 183 3.58 -7.94 -6.83
CA ALA A 183 4.25 -8.47 -8.02
C ALA A 183 3.85 -7.72 -9.30
N ASP A 184 4.60 -7.96 -10.38
CA ASP A 184 4.12 -7.71 -11.73
C ASP A 184 3.05 -8.76 -12.11
N PRO A 185 1.79 -8.38 -12.36
CA PRO A 185 0.71 -9.31 -12.69
C PRO A 185 0.91 -10.03 -14.04
N ALA A 186 1.84 -9.60 -14.90
CA ALA A 186 2.24 -10.35 -16.08
C ALA A 186 3.09 -11.58 -15.73
N GLN A 187 3.82 -11.54 -14.62
CA GLN A 187 4.76 -12.58 -14.19
C GLN A 187 4.18 -13.44 -13.07
N PHE A 188 3.54 -12.82 -12.08
CA PHE A 188 3.04 -13.51 -10.88
C PHE A 188 1.67 -12.97 -10.46
N ARG A 189 0.73 -13.88 -10.22
CA ARG A 189 -0.63 -13.57 -9.75
C ARG A 189 -0.97 -14.42 -8.54
N GLY A 190 -1.72 -13.86 -7.60
CA GLY A 190 -2.12 -14.56 -6.38
C GLY A 190 -1.21 -14.32 -5.16
N LEU A 191 -1.30 -15.20 -4.17
CA LEU A 191 -0.74 -14.96 -2.83
C LEU A 191 0.77 -15.21 -2.75
N HIS A 192 1.45 -14.57 -1.81
CA HIS A 192 2.86 -14.82 -1.45
C HIS A 192 3.91 -14.36 -2.48
N ALA A 193 3.66 -13.29 -3.23
CA ALA A 193 4.59 -12.80 -4.25
C ALA A 193 6.02 -12.54 -3.75
N TYR A 194 6.20 -11.96 -2.55
CA TYR A 194 7.55 -11.77 -1.97
C TYR A 194 8.28 -13.08 -1.69
N ARG A 195 7.56 -14.13 -1.28
CA ARG A 195 8.14 -15.45 -1.09
C ARG A 195 8.61 -16.02 -2.43
N TRP A 196 7.81 -15.90 -3.49
CA TRP A 196 8.21 -16.35 -4.82
C TRP A 196 9.44 -15.60 -5.33
N ALA A 197 9.49 -14.28 -5.12
CA ALA A 197 10.64 -13.47 -5.53
C ALA A 197 11.93 -13.92 -4.82
N TRP A 198 11.84 -14.26 -3.53
CA TRP A 198 12.95 -14.83 -2.77
C TRP A 198 13.34 -16.25 -3.26
N GLU A 199 12.36 -17.15 -3.38
CA GLU A 199 12.59 -18.55 -3.76
C GLU A 199 13.17 -18.68 -5.18
N GLN A 200 12.87 -17.72 -6.07
CA GLN A 200 13.42 -17.64 -7.42
C GLN A 200 14.69 -16.79 -7.51
N ALA A 201 15.20 -16.28 -6.39
CA ALA A 201 16.38 -15.42 -6.33
C ALA A 201 16.32 -14.23 -7.30
N LEU A 202 15.15 -13.61 -7.43
CA LEU A 202 14.97 -12.47 -8.32
C LEU A 202 15.80 -11.28 -7.81
N PRO A 203 16.52 -10.56 -8.69
CA PRO A 203 17.26 -9.36 -8.30
C PRO A 203 16.32 -8.17 -8.02
N GLU A 204 15.10 -8.20 -8.55
CA GLU A 204 14.09 -7.16 -8.42
C GLU A 204 12.69 -7.78 -8.44
N THR A 205 11.74 -7.14 -7.76
CA THR A 205 10.30 -7.40 -7.93
C THR A 205 9.55 -6.07 -8.07
N THR A 206 8.24 -6.11 -8.27
CA THR A 206 7.42 -4.91 -8.51
C THR A 206 6.25 -4.88 -7.54
N VAL A 207 5.90 -3.71 -7.01
CA VAL A 207 4.60 -3.47 -6.37
C VAL A 207 3.68 -2.85 -7.40
N THR A 208 2.50 -3.42 -7.58
CA THR A 208 1.49 -2.97 -8.54
C THR A 208 0.23 -2.54 -7.81
N ILE A 209 -0.33 -1.39 -8.18
CA ILE A 209 -1.66 -0.96 -7.75
C ILE A 209 -2.54 -0.91 -8.98
N HIS A 210 -3.70 -1.55 -8.89
CA HIS A 210 -4.62 -1.67 -10.00
C HIS A 210 -6.07 -1.57 -9.54
N LEU A 211 -6.97 -1.30 -10.49
CA LEU A 211 -8.40 -1.46 -10.27
C LEU A 211 -8.76 -2.93 -10.28
N VAL A 212 -9.68 -3.34 -9.41
CA VAL A 212 -10.18 -4.72 -9.37
C VAL A 212 -11.28 -4.91 -10.40
N ASP A 213 -11.19 -6.00 -11.14
CA ASP A 213 -12.21 -6.54 -12.04
C ASP A 213 -12.58 -7.97 -11.60
N GLU A 214 -13.28 -8.72 -12.44
CA GLU A 214 -13.69 -10.10 -12.11
C GLU A 214 -12.54 -11.12 -12.18
N GLY A 215 -11.39 -10.74 -12.74
CA GLY A 215 -10.21 -11.60 -12.84
C GLY A 215 -9.27 -11.46 -11.64
N MET A 216 -8.26 -12.32 -11.60
CA MET A 216 -7.21 -12.27 -10.59
C MET A 216 -6.10 -11.34 -11.06
N ASP A 217 -6.03 -10.15 -10.44
CA ASP A 217 -5.00 -9.13 -10.70
C ASP A 217 -4.90 -8.69 -12.17
N THR A 218 -6.04 -8.63 -12.89
CA THR A 218 -6.11 -8.32 -14.32
C THR A 218 -6.58 -6.91 -14.66
N GLY A 219 -7.15 -6.19 -13.69
CA GLY A 219 -7.73 -4.90 -13.98
C GLY A 219 -6.69 -3.81 -14.28
N PRO A 220 -7.15 -2.62 -14.75
CA PRO A 220 -6.26 -1.54 -15.18
C PRO A 220 -5.23 -1.15 -14.11
N ILE A 221 -3.96 -1.19 -14.49
CA ILE A 221 -2.84 -0.75 -13.64
C ILE A 221 -2.91 0.77 -13.48
N LEU A 222 -2.86 1.22 -12.22
CA LEU A 222 -2.82 2.64 -11.85
C LEU A 222 -1.40 3.10 -11.57
N ALA A 223 -0.59 2.27 -10.94
CA ALA A 223 0.81 2.56 -10.64
C ALA A 223 1.62 1.28 -10.45
N GLN A 224 2.92 1.37 -10.75
CA GLN A 224 3.91 0.33 -10.43
C GLN A 224 5.18 0.97 -9.89
N ALA A 225 5.86 0.28 -8.98
CA ALA A 225 7.19 0.67 -8.53
C ALA A 225 8.08 -0.56 -8.30
N PRO A 226 9.36 -0.51 -8.73
CA PRO A 226 10.30 -1.60 -8.52
C PRO A 226 10.73 -1.69 -7.04
N VAL A 227 11.16 -2.87 -6.66
CA VAL A 227 11.72 -3.22 -5.35
C VAL A 227 13.04 -3.95 -5.57
N ASP A 228 14.15 -3.28 -5.25
CA ASP A 228 15.48 -3.88 -5.38
C ASP A 228 15.71 -4.96 -4.31
N LEU A 229 15.91 -6.20 -4.75
CA LEU A 229 16.14 -7.36 -3.89
C LEU A 229 17.61 -7.80 -3.88
N ARG A 230 18.49 -7.12 -4.64
CA ARG A 230 19.92 -7.44 -4.65
C ARG A 230 20.50 -7.34 -3.25
N GLY A 231 21.24 -8.38 -2.86
CA GLY A 231 21.85 -8.47 -1.54
C GLY A 231 20.87 -8.61 -0.37
N ALA A 232 19.60 -8.94 -0.62
CA ALA A 232 18.70 -9.35 0.46
C ALA A 232 19.20 -10.66 1.09
N ASN A 233 19.21 -10.72 2.42
CA ASN A 233 19.79 -11.83 3.17
C ASN A 233 18.74 -12.83 3.69
N GLY A 234 17.46 -12.64 3.32
CA GLY A 234 16.38 -13.56 3.68
C GLY A 234 14.99 -13.06 3.23
N PRO A 235 13.96 -13.93 3.32
CA PRO A 235 12.60 -13.63 2.89
C PRO A 235 11.96 -12.47 3.69
N ASP A 236 12.31 -12.32 4.97
CA ASP A 236 11.82 -11.22 5.81
C ASP A 236 12.37 -9.87 5.32
N GLU A 237 13.62 -9.82 4.85
CA GLU A 237 14.20 -8.60 4.30
C GLU A 237 13.54 -8.24 2.94
N VAL A 238 13.25 -9.23 2.11
CA VAL A 238 12.49 -9.06 0.86
C VAL A 238 11.11 -8.47 1.16
N GLU A 239 10.36 -9.06 2.10
CA GLU A 239 9.04 -8.55 2.49
C GLU A 239 9.15 -7.13 3.05
N GLN A 240 10.13 -6.84 3.91
CA GLN A 240 10.32 -5.49 4.46
C GLN A 240 10.66 -4.45 3.39
N ARG A 241 11.52 -4.79 2.43
CA ARG A 241 11.87 -3.91 1.29
C ARG A 241 10.62 -3.62 0.47
N GLY A 242 9.84 -4.65 0.16
CA GLY A 242 8.59 -4.54 -0.57
C GLY A 242 7.55 -3.70 0.16
N LEU A 243 7.29 -3.98 1.43
CA LEU A 243 6.35 -3.23 2.27
C LEU A 243 6.69 -1.73 2.33
N ARG A 244 7.97 -1.34 2.35
CA ARG A 244 8.35 0.08 2.28
C ARG A 244 7.87 0.74 0.99
N VAL A 245 7.96 0.04 -0.13
CA VAL A 245 7.44 0.52 -1.42
C VAL A 245 5.92 0.54 -1.40
N GLU A 246 5.26 -0.49 -0.88
CA GLU A 246 3.81 -0.53 -0.72
C GLU A 246 3.28 0.67 0.08
N HIS A 247 3.90 0.96 1.25
CA HIS A 247 3.48 2.02 2.17
C HIS A 247 3.63 3.42 1.58
N ALA A 248 4.57 3.61 0.64
CA ALA A 248 4.74 4.86 -0.06
C ALA A 248 3.83 4.98 -1.29
N LEU A 249 3.75 3.90 -2.08
CA LEU A 249 3.05 3.91 -3.36
C LEU A 249 1.53 3.93 -3.16
N TYR A 250 0.99 3.10 -2.26
CA TYR A 250 -0.45 2.90 -2.16
C TYR A 250 -1.23 4.14 -1.75
N PRO A 251 -0.87 4.85 -0.67
CA PRO A 251 -1.58 6.07 -0.31
C PRO A 251 -1.46 7.17 -1.38
N ARG A 252 -0.31 7.26 -2.06
CA ARG A 252 -0.10 8.22 -3.15
C ARG A 252 -1.02 7.93 -4.34
N THR A 253 -1.05 6.70 -4.81
CA THR A 253 -1.90 6.30 -5.94
C THR A 253 -3.38 6.47 -5.63
N VAL A 254 -3.82 6.18 -4.39
CA VAL A 254 -5.21 6.43 -3.97
C VAL A 254 -5.53 7.93 -4.06
N ALA A 255 -4.64 8.81 -3.57
CA ALA A 255 -4.85 10.26 -3.63
C ALA A 255 -4.91 10.78 -5.07
N GLU A 256 -3.97 10.34 -5.93
CA GLU A 256 -3.95 10.67 -7.35
C GLU A 256 -5.22 10.21 -8.06
N TYR A 257 -5.69 9.01 -7.74
CA TYR A 257 -6.92 8.45 -8.29
C TYR A 257 -8.17 9.25 -7.89
N ILE A 258 -8.29 9.64 -6.61
CA ILE A 258 -9.38 10.50 -6.13
C ILE A 258 -9.39 11.82 -6.90
N MET A 259 -8.23 12.47 -7.05
CA MET A 259 -8.12 13.74 -7.77
C MET A 259 -8.42 13.59 -9.26
N GLN A 260 -7.95 12.52 -9.90
CA GLN A 260 -8.25 12.22 -11.30
C GLN A 260 -9.77 12.06 -11.50
N ARG A 261 -10.42 11.27 -10.65
CA ARG A 261 -11.88 11.08 -10.70
C ARG A 261 -12.62 12.38 -10.46
N TYR A 262 -12.21 13.17 -9.47
CA TYR A 262 -12.81 14.48 -9.20
C TYR A 262 -12.76 15.39 -10.43
N ARG A 263 -11.62 15.47 -11.13
CA ARG A 263 -11.48 16.26 -12.37
C ARG A 263 -12.32 15.75 -13.53
N GLN A 264 -12.53 14.43 -13.62
CA GLN A 264 -13.29 13.82 -14.71
C GLN A 264 -14.81 13.94 -14.52
N THR A 265 -15.30 13.83 -13.29
CA THR A 265 -16.74 13.69 -13.00
C THR A 265 -17.30 14.76 -12.05
N GLY A 266 -16.49 15.73 -11.62
CA GLY A 266 -16.88 16.77 -10.65
C GLY A 266 -17.08 16.23 -9.22
N GLY A 267 -16.65 15.01 -8.95
CA GLY A 267 -16.93 14.26 -7.71
C GLY A 267 -16.81 12.76 -7.92
N LEU A 268 -16.47 11.99 -6.88
CA LEU A 268 -16.63 10.54 -6.93
C LEU A 268 -18.13 10.22 -6.90
N PRO A 269 -18.65 9.36 -7.81
CA PRO A 269 -20.05 8.99 -7.76
C PRO A 269 -20.34 8.33 -6.42
N CYS A 270 -21.29 8.90 -5.66
CA CYS A 270 -21.86 8.25 -4.49
C CYS A 270 -22.28 6.83 -4.89
N ALA A 271 -21.97 5.83 -4.06
CA ALA A 271 -22.53 4.50 -4.27
C ALA A 271 -24.05 4.64 -4.40
N ALA A 272 -24.59 4.22 -5.54
CA ALA A 272 -26.03 4.23 -5.77
C ALA A 272 -26.66 3.54 -4.56
N SER A 273 -27.49 4.29 -3.83
CA SER A 273 -28.31 3.69 -2.79
C SER A 273 -29.23 2.75 -3.54
N SER A 274 -28.96 1.44 -3.43
CA SER A 274 -29.85 0.41 -3.93
C SER A 274 -31.21 0.64 -3.27
N ALA A 275 -32.18 1.06 -4.08
CA ALA A 275 -33.59 1.07 -3.75
C ALA A 275 -34.10 -0.36 -3.49
#